data_AF-A0A2H6MZW9-F1
#
_entry.id   AF-A0A2H6MZW9-F1
#
_cell.length_a   1.000
_cell.length_b   1.000
_cell.length_c   1.000
_cell.angle_alpha   90.00
_cell.angle_beta   90.00
_cell.angle_gamma   90.00
#
_symmetry.space_group_name_H-M   'P 1'
#
loop_
_entity.id
_entity.type
_entity.pdbx_description
1 polymer ?
#
loop_
_entity_poly.entity_id
_entity_poly.type
_entity_poly.pdbx_seq_one_letter_code
_entity_poly.pdbx_strand_id
1 'polypeptide(L)'
;MQKWRSPEYYENNVHKMQLPFSNKLLGSTVTSEEKQERRQQQLRRLQELNARRREEKLQLDQERLERLLYVQELLEDGQVDQFHKALMELNMDSAEELQSYIHKLSLAIEQTKQKILQAEVSIEVDVVDSKPEIPDLDPLGSEQSMEDVESINDFEPLFAEEQPEVEKPVTTVQPVFNLAEYHQLFLGTERIRVPEIVFQPSLIGEEQAGLAETMQFVLDRYSKDEQEKLVQNVFLTGGNVMYPGMQARIQKELLEMRPFQSSFQVHLASNPVLDAWYGARDWALEYMNREEGWITRKDYEEKGGEYLKEHCTSNVYVPIRLPKQAPRTAEMSASSKVPGTAINSISEQT
;
A
#
# COMPACT_ATOMS: atom_id res chain seq x y z
N MET A 1 -17.20 -15.56 -30.33
CA MET A 1 -17.85 -14.52 -29.48
C MET A 1 -19.37 -14.60 -29.43
N GLN A 2 -20.09 -15.00 -30.49
CA GLN A 2 -21.57 -15.01 -30.49
C GLN A 2 -22.21 -15.84 -29.34
N LYS A 3 -21.64 -17.01 -29.00
CA LYS A 3 -22.12 -17.85 -27.89
C LYS A 3 -22.14 -17.12 -26.54
N TRP A 4 -21.14 -16.26 -26.28
CA TRP A 4 -21.03 -15.47 -25.05
C TRP A 4 -22.07 -14.37 -24.91
N ARG A 5 -22.88 -14.11 -25.96
CA ARG A 5 -24.04 -13.21 -25.87
C ARG A 5 -25.26 -13.89 -25.25
N SER A 6 -25.29 -15.22 -25.20
CA SER A 6 -26.38 -15.96 -24.54
C SER A 6 -26.19 -15.92 -23.02
N PRO A 7 -27.20 -15.48 -22.24
CA PRO A 7 -27.14 -15.49 -20.78
C PRO A 7 -26.84 -16.86 -20.19
N GLU A 8 -27.51 -17.91 -20.69
CA GLU A 8 -27.29 -19.30 -20.24
C GLU A 8 -25.86 -19.76 -20.48
N TYR A 9 -25.28 -19.38 -21.62
CA TYR A 9 -23.90 -19.73 -21.93
C TYR A 9 -22.93 -18.95 -21.02
N TYR A 10 -23.20 -17.66 -20.79
CA TYR A 10 -22.38 -16.82 -19.92
C TYR A 10 -22.35 -17.38 -18.50
N GLU A 11 -23.50 -17.68 -17.90
CA GLU A 11 -23.57 -18.19 -16.52
C GLU A 11 -22.83 -19.51 -16.32
N ASN A 12 -22.86 -20.40 -17.31
CA ASN A 12 -22.19 -21.69 -17.26
C ASN A 12 -20.67 -21.62 -17.51
N ASN A 13 -20.18 -20.57 -18.18
CA ASN A 13 -18.78 -20.49 -18.63
C ASN A 13 -17.98 -19.35 -17.98
N VAL A 14 -18.65 -18.40 -17.32
CA VAL A 14 -18.00 -17.35 -16.55
C VAL A 14 -17.25 -17.97 -15.39
N HIS A 15 -15.99 -17.60 -15.25
CA HIS A 15 -15.18 -18.03 -14.12
C HIS A 15 -15.26 -16.96 -13.03
N LYS A 16 -15.78 -17.33 -11.87
CA LYS A 16 -15.98 -16.44 -10.72
C LYS A 16 -14.85 -16.66 -9.73
N MET A 17 -14.10 -15.61 -9.43
CA MET A 17 -13.03 -15.63 -8.45
C MET A 17 -13.45 -14.80 -7.24
N GLN A 18 -13.49 -15.43 -6.06
CA GLN A 18 -13.72 -14.70 -4.82
C GLN A 18 -12.44 -13.97 -4.43
N LEU A 19 -12.54 -12.65 -4.30
CA LEU A 19 -11.47 -11.83 -3.74
C LEU A 19 -11.60 -11.78 -2.21
N PRO A 20 -10.50 -11.58 -1.48
CA PRO A 20 -10.56 -11.38 -0.04
C PRO A 20 -11.44 -10.18 0.30
N PHE A 21 -12.31 -10.36 1.30
CA PHE A 21 -13.19 -9.32 1.82
C PHE A 21 -13.33 -9.46 3.33
N SER A 22 -13.61 -8.34 4.00
CA SER A 22 -13.86 -8.29 5.44
C SER A 22 -15.35 -8.14 5.65
N ASN A 23 -15.99 -9.05 6.40
CA ASN A 23 -17.40 -8.91 6.80
C ASN A 23 -17.71 -7.69 7.68
N LYS A 24 -16.68 -6.95 8.11
CA LYS A 24 -16.89 -5.63 8.70
C LYS A 24 -17.38 -4.71 7.57
N LEU A 25 -18.69 -4.45 7.55
CA LEU A 25 -19.34 -3.46 6.70
C LEU A 25 -18.47 -2.19 6.67
N LEU A 26 -18.16 -1.66 5.48
CA LEU A 26 -17.65 -0.29 5.36
C LEU A 26 -18.72 0.62 5.99
N GLY A 27 -18.42 1.17 7.16
CA GLY A 27 -19.40 1.91 7.95
C GLY A 27 -20.11 1.08 9.01
N SER A 28 -19.54 -0.03 9.51
CA SER A 28 -19.96 -0.57 10.80
C SER A 28 -19.79 0.53 11.82
N THR A 29 -20.89 1.21 12.15
CA THR A 29 -21.00 2.05 13.33
C THR A 29 -20.46 1.20 14.45
N VAL A 30 -19.31 1.61 14.99
CA VAL A 30 -18.85 1.20 16.32
C VAL A 30 -20.13 1.08 17.14
N THR A 31 -20.43 -0.12 17.64
CA THR A 31 -21.73 -0.39 18.26
C THR A 31 -22.02 0.71 19.29
N SER A 32 -23.28 1.09 19.51
CA SER A 32 -23.60 2.13 20.50
C SER A 32 -22.88 1.86 21.84
N GLU A 33 -22.74 0.57 22.17
CA GLU A 33 -21.97 0.04 23.28
C GLU A 33 -20.46 0.34 23.19
N GLU A 34 -19.77 0.02 22.09
CA GLU A 34 -18.34 0.34 21.92
C GLU A 34 -18.07 1.87 21.88
N LYS A 35 -19.00 2.68 21.36
CA LYS A 35 -18.89 4.15 21.40
C LYS A 35 -19.07 4.68 22.81
N GLN A 36 -20.02 4.11 23.56
CA GLN A 36 -20.29 4.48 24.94
C GLN A 36 -19.13 4.05 25.86
N GLU A 37 -18.56 2.86 25.63
CA GLU A 37 -17.41 2.36 26.37
C GLU A 37 -16.16 3.22 26.12
N ARG A 38 -15.89 3.61 24.86
CA ARG A 38 -14.78 4.54 24.55
C ARG A 38 -14.96 5.90 25.21
N ARG A 39 -16.18 6.46 25.21
CA ARG A 39 -16.49 7.71 25.91
C ARG A 39 -16.31 7.57 27.42
N GLN A 40 -16.78 6.47 28.00
CA GLN A 40 -16.64 6.19 29.43
C GLN A 40 -15.16 6.00 29.83
N GLN A 41 -14.36 5.32 29.00
CA GLN A 41 -12.92 5.19 29.22
C GLN A 41 -12.19 6.54 29.11
N GLN A 42 -12.57 7.40 28.17
CA GLN A 42 -12.01 8.75 28.04
C GLN A 42 -12.36 9.63 29.25
N LEU A 43 -13.62 9.57 29.70
CA LEU A 43 -14.08 10.29 30.90
C LEU A 43 -13.34 9.82 32.17
N ARG A 44 -13.19 8.50 32.36
CA ARG A 44 -12.43 7.95 33.50
C ARG A 44 -10.97 8.42 33.51
N ARG A 45 -10.30 8.39 32.37
CA ARG A 45 -8.91 8.89 32.26
C ARG A 45 -8.81 10.38 32.57
N LEU A 46 -9.80 11.17 32.13
CA LEU A 46 -9.83 12.60 32.43
C LEU A 46 -10.07 12.86 33.93
N GLN A 47 -10.96 12.09 34.56
CA GLN A 47 -11.21 12.16 36.00
C GLN A 47 -9.97 11.78 36.82
N GLU A 48 -9.28 10.71 36.44
CA GLU A 48 -8.03 10.28 37.06
C GLU A 48 -6.93 11.35 36.94
N LEU A 49 -6.77 11.94 35.75
CA LEU A 49 -5.80 13.02 35.53
C LEU A 49 -6.12 14.27 36.38
N ASN A 50 -7.39 14.63 36.51
CA ASN A 50 -7.82 15.75 37.33
C ASN A 50 -7.73 15.46 38.84
N ALA A 51 -7.95 14.22 39.28
CA ALA A 51 -7.72 13.81 40.66
C ALA A 51 -6.23 13.91 41.01
N ARG A 52 -5.36 13.35 40.16
CA ARG A 52 -3.91 13.42 40.33
C ARG A 52 -3.39 14.86 40.39
N ARG A 53 -3.88 15.75 39.52
CA ARG A 53 -3.52 17.19 39.57
C ARG A 53 -3.94 17.87 40.87
N ARG A 54 -5.09 17.51 41.44
CA ARG A 54 -5.55 18.04 42.73
C ARG A 54 -4.68 17.55 43.88
N GLU A 55 -4.29 16.28 43.84
CA GLU A 55 -3.39 15.68 44.83
C GLU A 55 -1.97 16.29 44.76
N GLU A 56 -1.41 16.44 43.55
CA GLU A 56 -0.11 17.08 43.34
C GLU A 56 -0.09 18.54 43.85
N LYS A 57 -1.18 19.30 43.61
CA LYS A 57 -1.32 20.66 44.16
C LYS A 57 -1.38 20.66 45.68
N LEU A 58 -2.16 19.74 46.26
CA LEU A 58 -2.27 19.61 47.71
C LEU A 58 -0.92 19.26 48.34
N GLN A 59 -0.13 18.40 47.69
CA GLN A 59 1.22 18.03 48.15
C GLN A 59 2.15 19.24 48.15
N LEU A 60 2.14 20.03 47.08
CA LEU A 60 2.97 21.24 46.99
C LEU A 60 2.57 22.28 48.05
N ASP A 61 1.27 22.46 48.29
CA ASP A 61 0.78 23.34 49.35
C ASP A 61 1.21 22.84 50.75
N GLN A 62 1.19 21.51 50.98
CA GLN A 62 1.69 20.90 52.23
C GLN A 62 3.19 21.11 52.44
N GLU A 63 4.03 20.84 51.43
CA GLU A 63 5.48 21.09 51.50
C GLU A 63 5.77 22.57 51.78
N ARG A 64 4.99 23.47 51.16
CA ARG A 64 5.11 24.91 51.41
C ARG A 64 4.75 25.25 52.86
N LEU A 65 3.69 24.64 53.41
CA LEU A 65 3.32 24.83 54.82
C LEU A 65 4.42 24.31 55.76
N GLU A 66 5.00 23.14 55.49
CA GLU A 66 6.10 22.58 56.28
C GLU A 66 7.32 23.51 56.30
N ARG A 67 7.70 24.09 55.16
CA ARG A 67 8.79 25.07 55.10
C ARG A 67 8.51 26.29 55.95
N LEU A 68 7.27 26.79 55.95
CA LEU A 68 6.89 27.96 56.75
C LEU A 68 6.88 27.64 58.25
N LEU A 69 6.38 26.45 58.63
CA LEU A 69 6.40 25.97 60.00
C LEU A 69 7.83 25.78 60.52
N TYR A 70 8.74 25.28 59.67
CA TYR A 70 10.16 25.19 60.02
C TYR A 70 10.78 26.57 60.32
N VAL A 71 10.42 27.60 59.54
CA VAL A 71 10.87 28.97 59.83
C VAL A 71 10.26 29.49 61.13
N GLN A 72 9.02 29.14 61.46
CA GLN A 72 8.43 29.45 62.76
C GLN A 72 9.18 28.73 63.92
N GLU A 73 9.57 27.47 63.75
CA GLU A 73 10.34 26.72 64.75
C GLU A 73 11.70 27.36 65.04
N LEU A 74 12.38 27.89 64.02
CA LEU A 74 13.64 28.65 64.19
C LEU A 74 13.47 29.90 65.08
N LEU A 75 12.28 30.53 65.07
CA LEU A 75 11.95 31.63 65.98
C LEU A 75 11.72 31.13 67.41
N GLU A 76 11.03 30.00 67.57
CA GLU A 76 10.73 29.39 68.87
C GLU A 76 12.01 28.88 69.57
N ASP A 77 12.98 28.37 68.80
CA ASP A 77 14.29 27.93 69.27
C ASP A 77 15.29 29.07 69.56
N GLY A 78 14.88 30.33 69.35
CA GLY A 78 15.69 31.52 69.63
C GLY A 78 16.83 31.77 68.64
N GLN A 79 16.82 31.15 67.47
CA GLN A 79 17.86 31.28 66.43
C GLN A 79 17.58 32.47 65.49
N VAL A 80 17.62 33.69 66.06
CA VAL A 80 17.17 34.93 65.41
C VAL A 80 17.87 35.24 64.09
N ASP A 81 19.17 34.94 63.96
CA ASP A 81 19.95 35.21 62.73
C ASP A 81 19.54 34.29 61.57
N GLN A 82 19.22 33.02 61.86
CA GLN A 82 18.77 32.05 60.87
C GLN A 82 17.32 32.32 60.47
N PHE A 83 16.49 32.74 61.43
CA PHE A 83 15.13 33.19 61.19
C PHE A 83 15.05 34.39 60.24
N HIS A 84 15.84 35.45 60.47
CA HIS A 84 15.87 36.61 59.58
C HIS A 84 16.34 36.26 58.17
N LYS A 85 17.32 35.34 58.05
CA LYS A 85 17.78 34.87 56.75
C LYS A 85 16.70 34.10 56.00
N ALA A 86 15.98 33.21 56.68
CA ALA A 86 14.90 32.44 56.10
C ALA A 86 13.67 33.30 55.73
N LEU A 87 13.36 34.34 56.52
CA LEU A 87 12.33 35.34 56.17
C LEU A 87 12.68 36.10 54.88
N MET A 88 13.96 36.51 54.71
CA MET A 88 14.42 37.15 53.48
C MET A 88 14.33 36.20 52.28
N GLU A 89 14.68 34.92 52.44
CA GLU A 89 14.56 33.91 51.38
C GLU A 89 13.10 33.67 50.96
N LEU A 90 12.15 33.84 51.88
CA LEU A 90 10.72 33.73 51.63
C LEU A 90 10.04 35.05 51.21
N ASN A 91 10.80 36.16 51.09
CA ASN A 91 10.30 37.51 50.82
C ASN A 91 9.17 37.95 51.77
N MET A 92 9.32 37.71 53.08
CA MET A 92 8.34 38.13 54.09
C MET A 92 8.96 39.19 55.01
N ASP A 93 8.21 40.25 55.29
CA ASP A 93 8.75 41.44 55.97
C ASP A 93 8.57 41.37 57.50
N SER A 94 7.70 40.49 58.01
CA SER A 94 7.46 40.35 59.46
C SER A 94 7.07 38.93 59.91
N ALA A 95 7.31 38.64 61.19
CA ALA A 95 6.88 37.39 61.82
C ALA A 95 5.35 37.24 61.88
N GLU A 96 4.60 38.35 61.97
CA GLU A 96 3.13 38.35 61.95
C GLU A 96 2.58 37.98 60.56
N GLU A 97 3.27 38.43 59.50
CA GLU A 97 2.95 38.05 58.13
C GLU A 97 3.16 36.55 57.90
N LEU A 98 4.24 35.98 58.45
CA LEU A 98 4.51 34.54 58.44
C LEU A 98 3.38 33.74 59.10
N GLN A 99 2.96 34.15 60.31
CA GLN A 99 1.87 33.48 61.04
C GLN A 99 0.52 33.58 60.32
N SER A 100 0.20 34.75 59.76
CA SER A 100 -1.03 34.94 58.96
C SER A 100 -1.05 34.06 57.71
N TYR A 101 0.10 33.93 57.05
CA TYR A 101 0.23 33.09 55.86
C TYR A 101 0.13 31.60 56.18
N ILE A 102 0.77 31.14 57.26
CA ILE A 102 0.63 29.77 57.78
C ILE A 102 -0.84 29.45 58.09
N HIS A 103 -1.55 30.37 58.74
CA HIS A 103 -2.97 30.17 59.08
C HIS A 103 -3.87 30.11 57.83
N LYS A 104 -3.65 31.00 56.85
CA LYS A 104 -4.41 30.98 55.58
C LYS A 104 -4.13 29.72 54.77
N LEU A 105 -2.87 29.31 54.68
CA LEU A 105 -2.46 28.13 53.92
C LEU A 105 -2.95 26.84 54.57
N SER A 106 -2.91 26.72 55.91
CA SER A 106 -3.42 25.55 56.61
C SER A 106 -4.94 25.39 56.44
N LEU A 107 -5.70 26.50 56.52
CA LEU A 107 -7.14 26.48 56.25
C LEU A 107 -7.44 26.08 54.80
N ALA A 108 -6.68 26.60 53.83
CA ALA A 108 -6.84 26.25 52.42
C ALA A 108 -6.54 24.76 52.15
N ILE A 109 -5.51 24.20 52.80
CA ILE A 109 -5.17 22.76 52.73
C ILE A 109 -6.29 21.92 53.34
N GLU A 110 -6.85 22.31 54.48
CA GLU A 110 -7.94 21.58 55.12
C GLU A 110 -9.22 21.56 54.27
N GLN A 111 -9.59 22.72 53.70
CA GLN A 111 -10.72 22.82 52.77
C GLN A 111 -10.49 21.98 51.49
N THR A 112 -9.26 21.95 50.98
CA THR A 112 -8.91 21.16 49.79
C THR A 112 -8.94 19.67 50.09
N LYS A 113 -8.46 19.24 51.27
CA LYS A 113 -8.57 17.84 51.74
C LYS A 113 -10.01 17.40 51.88
N GLN A 114 -10.89 18.24 52.46
CA GLN A 114 -12.31 17.93 52.58
C GLN A 114 -12.99 17.78 51.20
N LYS A 115 -12.63 18.63 50.23
CA LYS A 115 -13.14 18.53 48.85
C LYS A 115 -12.65 17.27 48.12
N ILE A 116 -11.43 16.82 48.38
CA ILE A 116 -10.89 15.58 47.81
C ILE A 116 -11.61 14.37 48.40
N LEU A 117 -11.79 14.32 49.73
CA LEU A 117 -12.53 13.24 50.39
C LEU A 117 -13.99 13.15 49.91
N GLN A 118 -14.68 14.29 49.74
CA GLN A 118 -16.03 14.32 49.18
C GLN A 118 -16.07 13.87 47.71
N ALA A 119 -15.04 14.20 46.92
CA ALA A 119 -14.91 13.76 45.54
C ALA A 119 -14.59 12.25 45.43
N GLU A 120 -13.81 11.68 46.36
CA GLU A 120 -13.52 10.24 46.38
C GLU A 120 -14.74 9.42 46.81
N VAL A 121 -15.51 9.88 47.80
CA VAL A 121 -16.76 9.23 48.23
C VAL A 121 -17.81 9.24 47.13
N SER A 122 -17.87 10.31 46.33
CA SER A 122 -18.78 10.36 45.17
C SER A 122 -18.31 9.47 44.01
N ILE A 123 -17.02 9.17 43.89
CA ILE A 123 -16.48 8.21 42.92
C ILE A 123 -16.76 6.76 43.34
N GLU A 124 -16.69 6.42 44.63
CA GLU A 124 -16.97 5.04 45.09
C GLU A 124 -18.44 4.62 44.93
N VAL A 125 -19.38 5.56 45.04
CA VAL A 125 -20.83 5.30 44.84
C VAL A 125 -21.15 5.00 43.37
N ASP A 126 -20.44 5.64 42.43
CA ASP A 126 -20.68 5.52 40.97
C ASP A 126 -20.05 4.26 40.34
N VAL A 127 -19.25 3.50 41.10
CA VAL A 127 -18.60 2.25 40.63
C VAL A 127 -19.43 1.00 40.98
N VAL A 128 -20.39 1.10 41.92
CA VAL A 128 -21.16 -0.06 42.40
C VAL A 128 -22.56 -0.18 41.77
N ASP A 129 -23.15 0.90 41.23
CA ASP A 129 -24.46 0.80 40.58
C ASP A 129 -24.38 0.85 39.04
N SER A 130 -24.54 -0.32 38.43
CA SER A 130 -24.73 -0.45 37.00
C SER A 130 -26.18 -0.13 36.65
N LYS A 131 -26.53 1.15 36.50
CA LYS A 131 -27.58 1.62 35.57
C LYS A 131 -27.53 3.14 35.44
N PRO A 132 -27.41 3.72 34.23
CA PRO A 132 -27.71 5.14 34.07
C PRO A 132 -29.24 5.28 34.09
N GLU A 133 -29.79 5.73 35.22
CA GLU A 133 -31.08 6.40 35.19
C GLU A 133 -30.85 7.81 34.65
N ILE A 134 -31.57 8.13 33.58
CA ILE A 134 -31.65 9.48 33.00
C ILE A 134 -32.46 10.32 34.00
N PRO A 135 -31.91 11.38 34.60
CA PRO A 135 -32.74 12.30 35.36
C PRO A 135 -33.49 13.18 34.37
N ASP A 136 -34.79 12.93 34.21
CA ASP A 136 -35.73 13.91 33.66
C ASP A 136 -35.73 15.14 34.57
N LEU A 137 -35.32 16.29 34.03
CA LEU A 137 -35.51 17.59 34.66
C LEU A 137 -36.48 18.42 33.84
N ASP A 138 -37.72 18.47 34.32
CA ASP A 138 -38.68 19.51 33.99
C ASP A 138 -38.19 20.89 34.46
N PRO A 139 -38.63 21.98 33.81
CA PRO A 139 -38.09 23.32 34.00
C PRO A 139 -38.87 24.08 35.08
N LEU A 140 -38.20 24.72 36.03
CA LEU A 140 -38.54 26.07 36.53
C LEU A 140 -37.51 26.53 37.55
N GLY A 141 -37.14 27.82 37.47
CA GLY A 141 -35.94 28.35 38.09
C GLY A 141 -36.08 29.01 39.45
N SER A 142 -34.97 29.60 39.87
CA SER A 142 -34.88 30.81 40.70
C SER A 142 -33.40 31.17 40.86
N GLU A 143 -33.06 32.34 40.32
CA GLU A 143 -32.06 33.32 40.76
C GLU A 143 -30.94 32.88 41.72
N GLN A 144 -29.68 33.11 41.31
CA GLN A 144 -28.74 33.88 42.14
C GLN A 144 -27.51 34.39 41.36
N SER A 145 -27.41 35.73 41.38
CA SER A 145 -26.25 36.63 41.29
C SER A 145 -25.17 36.44 40.22
N MET A 146 -25.17 37.40 39.29
CA MET A 146 -24.05 37.81 38.46
C MET A 146 -22.92 38.38 39.32
N GLU A 147 -21.72 37.84 39.17
CA GLU A 147 -20.43 38.56 39.23
C GLU A 147 -19.36 37.60 38.68
N ASP A 148 -18.36 38.16 37.99
CA ASP A 148 -17.26 37.50 37.27
C ASP A 148 -17.53 37.10 35.80
N VAL A 149 -17.90 38.10 34.99
CA VAL A 149 -17.51 38.16 33.57
C VAL A 149 -16.29 39.06 33.48
N GLU A 150 -15.12 38.47 33.20
CA GLU A 150 -14.01 39.01 32.37
C GLU A 150 -12.68 38.36 32.75
N SER A 151 -12.34 37.25 32.08
CA SER A 151 -10.99 36.93 31.56
C SER A 151 -10.87 35.41 31.37
N ILE A 152 -11.23 34.97 30.17
CA ILE A 152 -10.54 33.97 29.32
C ILE A 152 -11.46 33.81 28.09
N ASN A 153 -11.44 34.84 27.25
CA ASN A 153 -11.56 34.63 25.81
C ASN A 153 -10.18 34.14 25.38
N ASP A 154 -10.03 32.83 25.26
CA ASP A 154 -9.08 32.14 24.38
C ASP A 154 -9.06 30.67 24.80
N PHE A 155 -10.07 29.89 24.38
CA PHE A 155 -9.92 28.50 23.97
C PHE A 155 -11.28 28.02 23.42
N GLU A 156 -11.34 27.94 22.09
CA GLU A 156 -12.45 27.37 21.32
C GLU A 156 -12.70 25.90 21.76
N PRO A 157 -13.90 25.54 22.25
CA PRO A 157 -14.24 24.15 22.52
C PRO A 157 -14.47 23.45 21.18
N LEU A 158 -13.46 22.72 20.73
CA LEU A 158 -13.41 21.97 19.47
C LEU A 158 -14.26 20.69 19.54
N PHE A 159 -15.46 20.73 20.13
CA PHE A 159 -16.47 19.68 20.07
C PHE A 159 -17.84 20.32 20.25
N ALA A 160 -18.48 20.68 19.14
CA ALA A 160 -19.90 21.00 19.13
C ALA A 160 -20.67 19.77 19.67
N GLU A 161 -21.57 20.02 20.63
CA GLU A 161 -22.58 19.05 21.04
C GLU A 161 -23.44 18.70 19.83
N GLU A 162 -23.12 17.57 19.19
CA GLU A 162 -23.96 16.98 18.16
C GLU A 162 -25.20 16.44 18.88
N GLN A 163 -26.30 17.21 18.81
CA GLN A 163 -27.61 16.78 19.29
C GLN A 163 -27.95 15.42 18.66
N PRO A 164 -28.54 14.48 19.42
CA PRO A 164 -28.98 13.22 18.85
C PRO A 164 -30.11 13.51 17.87
N GLU A 165 -29.83 13.49 16.57
CA GLU A 165 -30.89 13.39 15.57
C GLU A 165 -31.65 12.09 15.85
N VAL A 166 -32.93 12.24 16.19
CA VAL A 166 -33.88 11.12 16.27
C VAL A 166 -34.04 10.55 14.86
N GLU A 167 -33.31 9.48 14.57
CA GLU A 167 -33.45 8.71 13.34
C GLU A 167 -34.90 8.25 13.19
N LYS A 168 -35.61 8.82 12.22
CA LYS A 168 -36.90 8.27 11.76
C LYS A 168 -36.64 6.89 11.18
N PRO A 169 -37.46 5.86 11.48
CA PRO A 169 -37.27 4.53 10.91
C PRO A 169 -37.54 4.60 9.41
N VAL A 170 -36.48 4.66 8.61
CA VAL A 170 -36.58 4.56 7.16
C VAL A 170 -36.90 3.11 6.84
N THR A 171 -38.18 2.84 6.59
CA THR A 171 -38.65 1.60 5.96
C THR A 171 -38.31 1.65 4.47
N THR A 172 -37.03 1.55 4.14
CA THR A 172 -36.59 1.19 2.78
C THR A 172 -35.97 -0.20 2.86
N VAL A 173 -36.62 -1.15 2.22
CA VAL A 173 -36.06 -2.47 1.94
C VAL A 173 -34.86 -2.24 1.03
N GLN A 174 -33.68 -2.03 1.61
CA GLN A 174 -32.43 -2.05 0.85
C GLN A 174 -32.22 -3.50 0.38
N PRO A 175 -31.88 -3.73 -0.91
CA PRO A 175 -31.46 -5.05 -1.34
C PRO A 175 -30.29 -5.44 -0.45
N VAL A 176 -30.36 -6.64 0.13
CA VAL A 176 -29.32 -7.20 1.00
C VAL A 176 -27.99 -7.09 0.27
N PHE A 177 -27.17 -6.11 0.62
CA PHE A 177 -25.88 -5.88 -0.02
C PHE A 177 -24.97 -7.03 0.37
N ASN A 178 -24.85 -8.01 -0.52
CA ASN A 178 -23.99 -9.15 -0.29
C ASN A 178 -22.54 -8.73 -0.54
N LEU A 179 -21.84 -8.40 0.55
CA LEU A 179 -20.45 -7.99 0.50
C LEU A 179 -19.57 -9.06 -0.15
N ALA A 180 -19.90 -10.34 0.02
CA ALA A 180 -19.18 -11.43 -0.64
C ALA A 180 -19.29 -11.35 -2.18
N GLU A 181 -20.50 -11.08 -2.70
CA GLU A 181 -20.76 -10.93 -4.14
C GLU A 181 -20.09 -9.68 -4.72
N TYR A 182 -20.06 -8.59 -3.95
CA TYR A 182 -19.36 -7.37 -4.36
C TYR A 182 -17.86 -7.60 -4.55
N HIS A 183 -17.27 -8.46 -3.73
CA HIS A 183 -15.86 -8.82 -3.81
C HIS A 183 -15.61 -10.05 -4.71
N GLN A 184 -16.30 -10.16 -5.83
CA GLN A 184 -16.05 -11.19 -6.85
C GLN A 184 -15.53 -10.59 -8.15
N LEU A 185 -14.53 -11.25 -8.75
CA LEU A 185 -14.07 -10.99 -10.10
C LEU A 185 -14.67 -12.01 -11.06
N PHE A 186 -15.33 -11.52 -12.10
CA PHE A 186 -15.95 -12.34 -13.14
C PHE A 186 -15.09 -12.30 -14.40
N LEU A 187 -14.55 -13.46 -14.79
CA LEU A 187 -13.80 -13.63 -16.03
C LEU A 187 -14.66 -14.38 -17.04
N GLY A 188 -15.18 -13.66 -18.03
CA GLY A 188 -15.98 -14.20 -19.12
C GLY A 188 -15.15 -14.32 -20.40
N THR A 189 -15.38 -13.38 -21.31
CA THR A 189 -14.75 -13.39 -22.65
C THR A 189 -13.24 -13.15 -22.62
N GLU A 190 -12.72 -12.60 -21.54
CA GLU A 190 -11.29 -12.34 -21.32
C GLU A 190 -10.49 -13.65 -21.46
N ARG A 191 -11.05 -14.76 -21.00
CA ARG A 191 -10.44 -16.10 -21.06
C ARG A 191 -10.10 -16.56 -22.48
N ILE A 192 -10.83 -16.07 -23.47
CA ILE A 192 -10.59 -16.37 -24.90
C ILE A 192 -9.96 -15.20 -25.65
N ARG A 193 -10.17 -13.96 -25.21
CA ARG A 193 -9.58 -12.77 -25.84
C ARG A 193 -8.08 -12.64 -25.57
N VAL A 194 -7.64 -12.94 -24.36
CA VAL A 194 -6.23 -12.85 -23.98
C VAL A 194 -5.34 -13.77 -24.84
N PRO A 195 -5.61 -15.09 -24.96
CA PRO A 195 -4.78 -15.95 -25.82
C PRO A 195 -4.93 -15.65 -27.32
N GLU A 196 -6.00 -14.98 -27.76
CA GLU A 196 -6.19 -14.60 -29.16
C GLU A 196 -5.13 -13.59 -29.63
N ILE A 197 -4.49 -12.85 -28.72
CA ILE A 197 -3.42 -11.89 -29.04
C ILE A 197 -2.27 -12.55 -29.82
N VAL A 198 -2.02 -13.85 -29.62
CA VAL A 198 -1.00 -14.61 -30.37
C VAL A 198 -1.34 -14.71 -31.86
N PHE A 199 -2.62 -14.75 -32.20
CA PHE A 199 -3.11 -14.79 -33.58
C PHE A 199 -3.47 -13.41 -34.11
N GLN A 200 -3.86 -12.49 -33.24
CA GLN A 200 -4.25 -11.14 -33.58
C GLN A 200 -3.59 -10.11 -32.64
N PRO A 201 -2.30 -9.78 -32.86
CA PRO A 201 -1.56 -8.81 -32.04
C PRO A 201 -2.18 -7.41 -32.04
N SER A 202 -2.93 -7.07 -33.10
CA SER A 202 -3.63 -5.78 -33.21
C SER A 202 -4.61 -5.51 -32.06
N LEU A 203 -5.06 -6.55 -31.31
CA LEU A 203 -5.92 -6.39 -30.15
C LEU A 203 -5.26 -5.61 -29.00
N ILE A 204 -3.93 -5.61 -28.93
CA ILE A 204 -3.14 -4.82 -27.98
C ILE A 204 -2.49 -3.59 -28.62
N GLY A 205 -2.79 -3.30 -29.89
CA GLY A 205 -2.20 -2.19 -30.64
C GLY A 205 -0.82 -2.46 -31.22
N GLU A 206 -0.37 -3.72 -31.25
CA GLU A 206 0.88 -4.11 -31.90
C GLU A 206 0.67 -4.30 -33.40
N GLU A 207 1.54 -3.70 -34.22
CA GLU A 207 1.54 -3.80 -35.69
C GLU A 207 2.34 -5.03 -36.19
N GLN A 208 2.43 -6.07 -35.37
CA GLN A 208 3.12 -7.31 -35.70
C GLN A 208 2.16 -8.31 -36.35
N ALA A 209 2.69 -9.15 -37.24
CA ALA A 209 1.93 -10.24 -37.83
C ALA A 209 1.57 -11.28 -36.77
N GLY A 210 0.36 -11.84 -36.88
CA GLY A 210 -0.07 -12.95 -36.03
C GLY A 210 0.70 -14.24 -36.32
N LEU A 211 0.51 -15.25 -35.48
CA LEU A 211 1.14 -16.56 -35.68
C LEU A 211 0.76 -17.20 -37.03
N ALA A 212 -0.52 -17.13 -37.43
CA ALA A 212 -0.98 -17.70 -38.69
C ALA A 212 -0.36 -17.01 -39.92
N GLU A 213 -0.37 -15.67 -39.93
CA GLU A 213 0.27 -14.88 -40.98
C GLU A 213 1.78 -15.13 -41.06
N THR A 214 2.44 -15.26 -39.91
CA THR A 214 3.86 -15.57 -39.83
C THR A 214 4.16 -16.96 -40.40
N MET A 215 3.32 -17.95 -40.09
CA MET A 215 3.45 -19.30 -40.66
C MET A 215 3.31 -19.27 -42.18
N GLN A 216 2.32 -18.55 -42.71
CA GLN A 216 2.13 -18.39 -44.15
C GLN A 216 3.37 -17.74 -44.80
N PHE A 217 3.81 -16.61 -44.24
CA PHE A 217 4.96 -15.87 -44.74
C PHE A 217 6.24 -16.71 -44.77
N VAL A 218 6.46 -17.56 -43.76
CA VAL A 218 7.61 -18.47 -43.73
C VAL A 218 7.46 -19.56 -44.79
N LEU A 219 6.29 -20.19 -44.92
CA LEU A 219 6.04 -21.23 -45.92
C LEU A 219 6.22 -20.71 -47.35
N ASP A 220 5.78 -19.50 -47.63
CA ASP A 220 5.89 -18.86 -48.95
C ASP A 220 7.34 -18.61 -49.41
N ARG A 221 8.32 -18.68 -48.49
CA ARG A 221 9.75 -18.60 -48.83
C ARG A 221 10.32 -19.92 -49.37
N TYR A 222 9.62 -21.03 -49.20
CA TYR A 222 10.06 -22.35 -49.63
C TYR A 222 9.36 -22.78 -50.93
N SER A 223 10.00 -23.68 -51.66
CA SER A 223 9.37 -24.31 -52.83
C SER A 223 8.16 -25.17 -52.42
N LYS A 224 7.25 -25.43 -53.36
CA LYS A 224 6.03 -26.21 -53.07
C LYS A 224 6.32 -27.59 -52.49
N ASP A 225 7.35 -28.26 -52.99
CA ASP A 225 7.77 -29.59 -52.55
C ASP A 225 8.33 -29.56 -51.11
N GLU A 226 9.06 -28.51 -50.75
CA GLU A 226 9.57 -28.31 -49.39
C GLU A 226 8.45 -27.96 -48.42
N GLN A 227 7.52 -27.09 -48.84
CA GLN A 227 6.35 -26.76 -48.03
C GLN A 227 5.55 -28.02 -47.67
N GLU A 228 5.34 -28.94 -48.62
CA GLU A 228 4.64 -30.20 -48.35
C GLU A 228 5.37 -31.03 -47.30
N LYS A 229 6.70 -31.13 -47.35
CA LYS A 229 7.50 -31.86 -46.36
C LYS A 229 7.45 -31.20 -44.98
N LEU A 230 7.53 -29.87 -44.92
CA LEU A 230 7.51 -29.13 -43.65
C LEU A 230 6.18 -29.30 -42.91
N VAL A 231 5.05 -29.25 -43.64
CA VAL A 231 3.72 -29.35 -43.00
C VAL A 231 3.35 -30.79 -42.60
N GLN A 232 4.07 -31.82 -43.05
CA GLN A 232 3.86 -33.19 -42.56
C GLN A 232 4.23 -33.35 -41.09
N ASN A 233 5.11 -32.49 -40.55
CA ASN A 233 5.61 -32.62 -39.18
C ASN A 233 5.66 -31.25 -38.48
N VAL A 234 4.49 -30.65 -38.23
CA VAL A 234 4.40 -29.44 -37.42
C VAL A 234 4.37 -29.83 -35.95
N PHE A 235 5.45 -29.53 -35.22
CA PHE A 235 5.57 -29.87 -33.80
C PHE A 235 5.32 -28.65 -32.91
N LEU A 236 4.36 -28.75 -31.99
CA LEU A 236 4.00 -27.67 -31.09
C LEU A 236 4.63 -27.88 -29.70
N THR A 237 5.44 -26.92 -29.26
CA THR A 237 6.14 -26.92 -27.97
C THR A 237 6.12 -25.53 -27.32
N GLY A 238 6.39 -25.47 -26.02
CA GLY A 238 6.37 -24.25 -25.21
C GLY A 238 5.08 -24.07 -24.38
N GLY A 239 5.17 -23.23 -23.35
CA GLY A 239 4.08 -23.04 -22.37
C GLY A 239 2.79 -22.49 -22.96
N ASN A 240 2.88 -21.59 -23.95
CA ASN A 240 1.69 -20.99 -24.58
C ASN A 240 0.89 -21.97 -25.44
N VAL A 241 1.45 -23.14 -25.77
CA VAL A 241 0.70 -24.18 -26.50
C VAL A 241 -0.32 -24.89 -25.58
N MET A 242 -0.16 -24.78 -24.26
CA MET A 242 -1.08 -25.38 -23.27
C MET A 242 -2.47 -24.73 -23.23
N TYR A 243 -2.69 -23.64 -23.97
CA TYR A 243 -4.04 -23.09 -24.10
C TYR A 243 -4.99 -24.12 -24.73
N PRO A 244 -6.16 -24.40 -24.11
CA PRO A 244 -7.09 -25.39 -24.65
C PRO A 244 -7.52 -25.06 -26.08
N GLY A 245 -7.44 -26.05 -26.96
CA GLY A 245 -7.81 -25.91 -28.36
C GLY A 245 -6.74 -25.31 -29.27
N MET A 246 -5.53 -25.02 -28.77
CA MET A 246 -4.42 -24.50 -29.58
C MET A 246 -4.08 -25.40 -30.76
N GLN A 247 -3.93 -26.71 -30.55
CA GLN A 247 -3.63 -27.66 -31.62
C GLN A 247 -4.70 -27.64 -32.72
N ALA A 248 -5.97 -27.68 -32.33
CA ALA A 248 -7.10 -27.62 -33.26
C ALA A 248 -7.17 -26.28 -34.01
N ARG A 249 -6.83 -25.17 -33.33
CA ARG A 249 -6.72 -23.85 -33.95
C ARG A 249 -5.63 -23.85 -35.02
N ILE A 250 -4.41 -24.31 -34.71
CA ILE A 250 -3.31 -24.38 -35.68
C ILE A 250 -3.65 -25.29 -36.87
N GLN A 251 -4.29 -26.44 -36.63
CA GLN A 251 -4.76 -27.33 -37.70
C GLN A 251 -5.76 -26.62 -38.62
N LYS A 252 -6.67 -25.82 -38.05
CA LYS A 252 -7.62 -25.04 -38.82
C LYS A 252 -6.93 -23.94 -39.66
N GLU A 253 -6.00 -23.20 -39.07
CA GLU A 253 -5.23 -22.17 -39.78
C GLU A 253 -4.43 -22.80 -40.94
N LEU A 254 -3.77 -23.94 -40.71
CA LEU A 254 -3.09 -24.68 -41.77
C LEU A 254 -4.04 -25.16 -42.87
N LEU A 255 -5.23 -25.64 -42.52
CA LEU A 255 -6.23 -26.04 -43.50
C LEU A 255 -6.65 -24.87 -44.40
N GLU A 256 -6.80 -23.68 -43.82
CA GLU A 256 -7.22 -22.46 -44.55
C GLU A 256 -6.09 -21.90 -45.43
N MET A 257 -4.83 -22.00 -44.99
CA MET A 257 -3.66 -21.55 -45.75
C MET A 257 -3.28 -22.48 -46.92
N ARG A 258 -3.61 -23.77 -46.83
CA ARG A 258 -3.06 -24.78 -47.75
C ARG A 258 -4.00 -25.07 -48.93
N PRO A 259 -3.45 -25.51 -50.08
CA PRO A 259 -4.26 -25.93 -51.21
C PRO A 259 -5.27 -27.02 -50.82
N PHE A 260 -6.44 -26.98 -51.46
CA PHE A 260 -7.49 -27.98 -51.26
C PHE A 260 -6.93 -29.41 -51.43
N GLN A 261 -7.31 -30.31 -50.51
CA GLN A 261 -6.86 -31.71 -50.42
C GLN A 261 -5.38 -31.94 -50.08
N SER A 262 -4.61 -30.91 -49.71
CA SER A 262 -3.27 -31.14 -49.16
C SER A 262 -3.33 -31.79 -47.79
N SER A 263 -2.32 -32.62 -47.48
CA SER A 263 -2.17 -33.29 -46.18
C SER A 263 -1.18 -32.53 -45.29
N PHE A 264 -1.40 -32.58 -43.98
CA PHE A 264 -0.53 -32.01 -42.96
C PHE A 264 -0.75 -32.74 -41.64
N GLN A 265 0.25 -32.72 -40.77
CA GLN A 265 0.12 -33.27 -39.41
C GLN A 265 0.66 -32.30 -38.39
N VAL A 266 -0.11 -32.11 -37.33
CA VAL A 266 0.24 -31.24 -36.20
C VAL A 266 0.34 -32.11 -34.96
N HIS A 267 1.56 -32.24 -34.46
CA HIS A 267 1.90 -33.02 -33.28
C HIS A 267 2.06 -32.09 -32.09
N LEU A 268 1.41 -32.42 -30.98
CA LEU A 268 1.61 -31.74 -29.71
C LEU A 268 2.68 -32.51 -28.92
N ALA A 269 3.64 -31.79 -28.38
CA ALA A 269 4.64 -32.34 -27.47
C ALA A 269 3.97 -33.05 -26.27
N SER A 270 4.56 -34.14 -25.79
CA SER A 270 4.02 -34.89 -24.65
C SER A 270 4.07 -34.05 -23.37
N ASN A 271 5.16 -33.31 -23.16
CA ASN A 271 5.28 -32.31 -22.10
C ASN A 271 5.78 -30.98 -22.70
N PRO A 272 4.90 -30.13 -23.26
CA PRO A 272 5.32 -28.94 -24.01
C PRO A 272 6.21 -27.95 -23.22
N VAL A 273 6.13 -27.95 -21.89
CA VAL A 273 6.94 -27.08 -21.02
C VAL A 273 8.34 -27.65 -20.77
N LEU A 274 8.47 -28.98 -20.67
CA LEU A 274 9.70 -29.64 -20.24
C LEU A 274 10.47 -30.34 -21.36
N ASP A 275 9.83 -30.62 -22.50
CA ASP A 275 10.44 -31.37 -23.60
C ASP A 275 11.66 -30.67 -24.19
N ALA A 276 11.74 -29.33 -24.13
CA ALA A 276 12.96 -28.59 -24.49
C ALA A 276 14.14 -28.96 -23.59
N TRP A 277 13.90 -29.11 -22.28
CA TRP A 277 14.92 -29.52 -21.32
C TRP A 277 15.26 -31.00 -21.46
N TYR A 278 14.26 -31.87 -21.64
CA TYR A 278 14.50 -33.30 -21.87
C TYR A 278 15.31 -33.54 -23.14
N GLY A 279 15.00 -32.85 -24.24
CA GLY A 279 15.77 -32.93 -25.47
C GLY A 279 17.23 -32.51 -25.29
N ALA A 280 17.47 -31.40 -24.57
CA ALA A 280 18.83 -30.94 -24.28
C ALA A 280 19.59 -31.91 -23.34
N ARG A 281 18.91 -32.47 -22.34
CA ARG A 281 19.47 -33.48 -21.43
C ARG A 281 19.86 -34.74 -22.20
N ASP A 282 18.97 -35.27 -23.02
CA ASP A 282 19.19 -36.51 -23.75
C ASP A 282 20.32 -36.33 -24.78
N TRP A 283 20.34 -35.19 -25.47
CA TRP A 283 21.47 -34.80 -26.32
C TRP A 283 22.78 -34.68 -25.53
N ALA A 284 22.79 -34.02 -24.37
CA ALA A 284 23.99 -33.89 -23.55
C ALA A 284 24.54 -35.25 -23.09
N LEU A 285 23.66 -36.19 -22.73
CA LEU A 285 24.04 -37.53 -22.29
C LEU A 285 24.56 -38.40 -23.43
N GLU A 286 23.92 -38.37 -24.60
CA GLU A 286 24.33 -39.16 -25.77
C GLU A 286 25.65 -38.64 -26.38
N TYR A 287 25.84 -37.32 -26.39
CA TYR A 287 26.97 -36.67 -27.05
C TYR A 287 28.10 -36.27 -26.10
N MET A 288 28.07 -36.71 -24.83
CA MET A 288 29.07 -36.36 -23.80
C MET A 288 30.52 -36.66 -24.21
N ASN A 289 30.73 -37.74 -24.98
CA ASN A 289 32.06 -38.19 -25.40
C ASN A 289 32.42 -37.76 -26.83
N ARG A 290 31.56 -37.01 -27.52
CA ARG A 290 31.85 -36.49 -28.85
C ARG A 290 32.40 -35.07 -28.73
N GLU A 291 33.30 -34.68 -29.61
CA GLU A 291 33.78 -33.29 -29.63
C GLU A 291 32.77 -32.32 -30.26
N GLU A 292 31.77 -32.81 -30.99
CA GLU A 292 30.77 -32.01 -31.70
C GLU A 292 29.82 -31.30 -30.73
N GLY A 293 29.62 -29.99 -30.90
CA GLY A 293 28.70 -29.17 -30.10
C GLY A 293 29.25 -28.64 -28.76
N TRP A 294 30.34 -29.18 -28.23
CA TRP A 294 30.96 -28.69 -27.00
C TRP A 294 32.08 -27.67 -27.27
N ILE A 295 32.25 -26.73 -26.33
CA ILE A 295 33.33 -25.73 -26.36
C ILE A 295 34.20 -25.97 -25.12
N THR A 296 35.47 -26.26 -25.34
CA THR A 296 36.41 -26.46 -24.23
C THR A 296 36.78 -25.12 -23.60
N ARG A 297 37.26 -25.14 -22.36
CA ARG A 297 37.80 -23.94 -21.70
C ARG A 297 38.94 -23.31 -22.51
N LYS A 298 39.81 -24.14 -23.09
CA LYS A 298 40.94 -23.67 -23.93
C LYS A 298 40.43 -22.95 -25.18
N ASP A 299 39.43 -23.52 -25.87
CA ASP A 299 38.80 -22.86 -27.02
C ASP A 299 38.21 -21.50 -26.65
N TYR A 300 37.54 -21.41 -25.50
CA TYR A 300 36.96 -20.16 -25.02
C TYR A 300 38.02 -19.10 -24.69
N GLU A 301 39.13 -19.50 -24.07
CA GLU A 301 40.25 -18.59 -23.74
C GLU A 301 40.98 -18.09 -25.00
N GLU A 302 41.11 -18.91 -26.04
CA GLU A 302 41.78 -18.55 -27.30
C GLU A 302 40.86 -17.77 -28.27
N LYS A 303 39.59 -18.16 -28.39
CA LYS A 303 38.65 -17.63 -29.40
C LYS A 303 37.68 -16.58 -28.84
N GLY A 304 37.63 -16.43 -27.51
CA GLY A 304 36.77 -15.47 -26.82
C GLY A 304 35.33 -15.94 -26.65
N GLY A 305 34.54 -15.16 -25.90
CA GLY A 305 33.17 -15.54 -25.54
C GLY A 305 32.13 -15.42 -26.66
N GLU A 306 32.49 -14.83 -27.79
CA GLU A 306 31.63 -14.76 -28.98
C GLU A 306 31.72 -16.02 -29.85
N TYR A 307 32.70 -16.88 -29.59
CA TYR A 307 32.89 -18.11 -30.34
C TYR A 307 31.83 -19.14 -29.92
N LEU A 308 31.04 -19.59 -30.90
CA LEU A 308 30.15 -20.73 -30.78
C LEU A 308 30.58 -21.78 -31.81
N LYS A 309 30.61 -23.05 -31.39
CA LYS A 309 30.88 -24.15 -32.31
C LYS A 309 29.66 -24.35 -33.20
N GLU A 310 29.87 -24.38 -34.51
CA GLU A 310 28.78 -24.62 -35.46
C GLU A 310 28.14 -25.99 -35.19
N HIS A 311 26.83 -25.98 -35.02
CA HIS A 311 26.01 -27.16 -34.79
C HIS A 311 24.70 -27.01 -35.58
N CYS A 312 24.11 -28.12 -36.02
CA CYS A 312 22.88 -28.09 -36.81
C CYS A 312 21.68 -27.48 -36.06
N THR A 313 21.75 -27.42 -34.73
CA THR A 313 20.72 -26.79 -33.87
C THR A 313 21.16 -25.44 -33.27
N SER A 314 22.37 -24.95 -33.58
CA SER A 314 22.84 -23.64 -33.12
C SER A 314 22.52 -22.57 -34.15
N ASN A 315 22.50 -21.31 -33.71
CA ASN A 315 22.51 -20.18 -34.64
C ASN A 315 23.78 -20.22 -35.50
N VAL A 316 23.66 -19.82 -36.77
CA VAL A 316 24.83 -19.63 -37.64
C VAL A 316 25.66 -18.48 -37.08
N TYR A 317 26.96 -18.68 -36.94
CA TYR A 317 27.86 -17.61 -36.52
C TYR A 317 27.87 -16.50 -37.57
N VAL A 318 27.49 -15.29 -37.17
CA VAL A 318 27.59 -14.09 -38.01
C VAL A 318 28.57 -13.15 -37.32
N PRO A 319 29.74 -12.85 -37.92
CA PRO A 319 30.70 -11.94 -37.32
C PRO A 319 30.10 -10.53 -37.25
N ILE A 320 29.78 -10.08 -36.04
CA ILE A 320 29.30 -8.72 -35.80
C ILE A 320 30.48 -7.77 -36.02
N ARG A 321 30.45 -6.98 -37.08
CA ARG A 321 31.41 -5.89 -37.26
C ARG A 321 31.03 -4.75 -36.32
N LEU A 322 31.57 -4.77 -35.12
CA LEU A 322 31.52 -3.60 -34.24
C LEU A 322 32.30 -2.46 -34.92
N PRO A 323 31.70 -1.26 -35.08
CA PRO A 323 32.45 -0.10 -35.53
C PRO A 323 33.61 0.11 -34.56
N LYS A 324 34.86 0.11 -35.07
CA LYS A 324 36.01 0.53 -34.26
C LYS A 324 35.68 1.92 -33.71
N GLN A 325 35.61 2.05 -32.39
CA GLN A 325 35.51 3.36 -31.76
C GLN A 325 36.69 4.20 -32.28
N ALA A 326 36.37 5.34 -32.91
CA ALA A 326 37.39 6.27 -33.35
C ALA A 326 38.25 6.65 -32.12
N PRO A 327 39.59 6.74 -32.27
CA PRO A 327 40.43 7.19 -31.18
C PRO A 327 39.96 8.58 -30.75
N ARG A 328 39.66 8.74 -29.45
CA ARG A 328 39.32 10.03 -28.85
C ARG A 328 40.46 11.01 -29.14
N THR A 329 40.27 11.88 -30.13
CA THR A 329 41.13 13.04 -30.33
C THR A 329 41.06 13.89 -29.08
N ALA A 330 42.23 14.13 -28.48
CA ALA A 330 42.40 14.99 -27.34
C ALA A 330 41.80 16.38 -27.63
N GLU A 331 40.90 16.81 -26.76
CA GLU A 331 40.44 18.20 -26.69
C GLU A 331 41.64 19.10 -26.39
N MET A 332 42.05 19.94 -27.34
CA MET A 332 42.82 21.13 -27.03
C MET A 332 42.38 22.31 -27.91
N SER A 333 41.97 23.37 -27.21
CA SER A 333 41.83 24.76 -27.63
C SER A 333 40.64 25.14 -28.51
N ALA A 334 39.50 25.41 -27.86
CA ALA A 334 38.58 26.42 -28.33
C ALA A 334 39.20 27.81 -28.09
N SER A 335 39.50 28.55 -29.16
CA SER A 335 39.63 30.00 -29.10
C SER A 335 38.99 30.64 -30.32
N SER A 336 37.89 31.34 -30.03
CA SER A 336 37.36 32.54 -30.66
C SER A 336 37.75 32.88 -32.11
N LYS A 337 36.76 32.93 -33.01
CA LYS A 337 36.36 34.16 -33.72
C LYS A 337 35.08 33.99 -34.56
N VAL A 338 34.37 35.11 -34.61
CA VAL A 338 32.99 35.43 -35.04
C VAL A 338 32.74 35.21 -36.55
N PRO A 339 31.49 34.92 -37.00
CA PRO A 339 31.18 34.74 -38.42
C PRO A 339 31.04 36.10 -39.14
N GLY A 340 31.75 36.23 -40.26
CA GLY A 340 31.66 37.34 -41.20
C GLY A 340 30.99 36.91 -42.50
N THR A 341 30.01 37.70 -42.89
CA THR A 341 29.08 37.66 -44.01
C THR A 341 29.74 37.60 -45.41
N ALA A 342 28.91 37.25 -46.41
CA ALA A 342 29.00 37.56 -47.85
C ALA A 342 29.76 36.55 -48.74
N ILE A 343 29.48 36.32 -50.03
CA ILE A 343 28.35 36.51 -50.99
C ILE A 343 28.85 35.80 -52.28
N ASN A 344 27.94 35.19 -53.05
CA ASN A 344 27.95 34.88 -54.50
C ASN A 344 29.18 34.32 -55.24
N SER A 345 28.96 33.23 -56.00
CA SER A 345 29.13 33.10 -57.48
C SER A 345 28.95 31.60 -57.83
N ILE A 346 27.89 31.13 -58.49
CA ILE A 346 27.62 31.11 -59.94
C ILE A 346 28.87 31.07 -60.83
N SER A 347 29.23 29.86 -61.30
CA SER A 347 29.48 29.50 -62.71
C SER A 347 29.90 28.02 -62.76
N GLU A 348 29.10 27.10 -63.35
CA GLU A 348 28.99 26.77 -64.78
C GLU A 348 30.11 25.81 -65.28
N GLN A 349 29.69 24.86 -66.12
CA GLN A 349 30.47 23.88 -66.93
C GLN A 349 30.85 22.58 -66.20
N THR A 350 30.54 21.38 -66.69
CA THR A 350 30.16 20.92 -68.04
C THR A 350 29.36 19.63 -67.94
#